data_AF-A0A5N5HKH1-F1
#
_entry.id   AF-A0A5N5HKH1-F1
#
_cell.length_a   1.000
_cell.length_b   1.000
_cell.length_c   1.000
_cell.angle_alpha   90.00
_cell.angle_beta   90.00
_cell.angle_gamma   90.00
#
_symmetry.space_group_name_H-M   'P 1'
#
loop_
_entity.id
_entity.type
_entity.pdbx_description
1 polymer ?
#
loop_
_entity_poly.entity_id
_entity_poly.type
_entity_poly.pdbx_seq_one_letter_code
_entity_poly.pdbx_strand_id
1 'polypeptide(L)'
;MLFFLSLFLLISFPPVTFSAHCTTTTAAKTFQKCITLPTQQASIAWTFHRHNATLDLVFFGTFISPSGWVGWGINPTSPEMTGTRALIAFPDPSTGQIVLLTYLLDPTTKLQKRPLLSRPLDIHILSSSATLYGGKLATVHGGAAVQIFATLKLTPNKTKLHHVWNRGLYVQGYSPTIHPTTANDLSSITTFDVMSGTTATRHSNIGTLRTVHGIMNAIAWGIMLPIGAVLARYLRHIQSLGPTWFYVHAGVQLFAFFLGTVGFAIGIKLGDMSPGVQYGLHRKLGFAAFCLGGLQTLALLFRPKTTTKFRKYWKSYHHFVGYACVVLGVVNVFEGFEVMGEGRSIAKLVYCLGLSTLIGVCIALEVNSWVVFCRKSKEEKLRREGSGILRRGEIIDKVVDVVPLPQFHSNTLQVKFFTFGYSIHRGSPSCERKLTIKRTEASVPHRPKQSSQTALSSLA
;
A
#
# COMPACT_ATOMS: atom_id res chain seq x y z
N MET A 1 0.90 -25.61 4.80
CA MET A 1 -0.04 -24.54 5.23
C MET A 1 0.27 -24.03 6.64
N LEU A 2 0.47 -24.90 7.62
CA LEU A 2 0.82 -24.52 9.02
C LEU A 2 2.19 -23.82 9.16
N PHE A 3 3.19 -24.19 8.35
CA PHE A 3 4.53 -23.58 8.39
C PHE A 3 4.56 -22.09 7.94
N PHE A 4 3.67 -21.70 7.02
CA PHE A 4 3.55 -20.31 6.55
C PHE A 4 2.74 -19.43 7.51
N LEU A 5 1.84 -20.01 8.31
CA LEU A 5 1.08 -19.29 9.34
C LEU A 5 1.97 -18.96 10.57
N SER A 6 2.90 -19.85 10.91
CA SER A 6 3.81 -19.72 12.06
C SER A 6 4.85 -18.60 11.90
N LEU A 7 5.24 -18.26 10.67
CA LEU A 7 6.24 -17.22 10.41
C LEU A 7 5.64 -15.79 10.46
N PHE A 8 4.31 -15.67 10.34
CA PHE A 8 3.60 -14.39 10.33
C PHE A 8 3.35 -13.82 11.74
N LEU A 9 3.42 -14.65 12.79
CA LEU A 9 3.09 -14.28 14.17
C LEU A 9 4.28 -13.82 15.02
N LEU A 10 5.52 -13.94 14.54
CA LEU A 10 6.73 -13.77 15.37
C LEU A 10 7.46 -12.42 15.24
N ILE A 11 7.00 -11.48 14.41
CA ILE A 11 7.74 -10.24 14.17
C ILE A 11 6.80 -9.03 14.19
N SER A 12 6.43 -8.62 15.40
CA SER A 12 5.82 -7.32 15.68
C SER A 12 6.78 -6.52 16.55
N PHE A 13 7.79 -5.90 15.95
CA PHE A 13 8.57 -4.87 16.64
C PHE A 13 8.07 -3.49 16.19
N PRO A 14 7.79 -2.57 17.12
CA PRO A 14 7.36 -1.23 16.76
C PRO A 14 8.51 -0.45 16.12
N PRO A 15 8.25 0.45 15.16
CA PRO A 15 9.27 1.33 14.62
C PRO A 15 9.70 2.35 15.70
N VAL A 16 11.01 2.50 15.87
CA VAL A 16 11.60 3.55 16.72
C VAL A 16 11.48 4.88 15.95
N THR A 17 10.70 5.82 16.48
CA THR A 17 10.58 7.18 15.93
C THR A 17 11.51 8.12 16.68
N PHE A 18 12.33 8.89 15.95
CA PHE A 18 13.11 10.00 16.50
C PHE A 18 12.15 11.16 16.85
N SER A 19 12.02 11.46 18.15
CA SER A 19 11.19 12.56 18.65
C SER A 19 11.95 13.89 18.60
N ALA A 20 11.31 14.94 18.10
CA ALA A 20 11.74 16.31 18.40
C ALA A 20 11.65 16.51 19.93
N HIS A 21 12.73 16.98 20.56
CA HIS A 21 12.77 17.22 22.00
C HIS A 21 11.89 18.40 22.38
N CYS A 22 11.01 18.19 23.35
CA CYS A 22 10.18 19.24 23.92
C CYS A 22 11.01 20.09 24.89
N THR A 23 10.89 21.42 24.81
CA THR A 23 11.64 22.36 25.65
C THR A 23 10.70 23.23 26.48
N THR A 24 10.97 23.34 27.78
CA THR A 24 10.20 24.17 28.72
C THR A 24 10.67 25.62 28.83
N THR A 25 11.85 25.94 28.29
CA THR A 25 12.44 27.27 28.40
C THR A 25 12.43 27.98 27.05
N THR A 26 11.95 29.23 27.03
CA THR A 26 12.11 30.14 25.89
C THR A 26 12.89 31.38 26.35
N ALA A 27 13.27 32.23 25.39
CA ALA A 27 13.90 33.51 25.71
C ALA A 27 12.97 34.46 26.49
N ALA A 28 11.64 34.26 26.40
CA ALA A 28 10.66 35.12 27.03
C ALA A 28 10.14 34.57 28.37
N LYS A 29 10.00 33.24 28.51
CA LYS A 29 9.33 32.62 29.67
C LYS A 29 9.76 31.17 29.87
N THR A 30 9.72 30.71 31.11
CA THR A 30 9.91 29.30 31.49
C THR A 30 8.58 28.66 31.89
N PHE A 31 8.37 27.43 31.45
CA PHE A 31 7.16 26.64 31.65
C PHE A 31 7.42 25.41 32.53
N GLN A 32 6.38 24.89 33.19
CA GLN A 32 6.52 23.74 34.09
C GLN A 32 6.43 22.40 33.35
N LYS A 33 5.61 22.32 32.30
CA LYS A 33 5.32 21.08 31.58
C LYS A 33 5.51 21.26 30.08
N CYS A 34 5.78 20.14 29.40
CA CYS A 34 6.01 20.11 27.97
C CYS A 34 5.60 18.75 27.41
N ILE A 35 4.98 18.72 26.23
CA ILE A 35 4.77 17.48 25.45
C ILE A 35 5.14 17.70 23.97
N THR A 36 5.75 16.67 23.38
CA THR A 36 5.89 16.58 21.92
C THR A 36 4.57 16.12 21.33
N LEU A 37 4.12 16.80 20.27
CA LEU A 37 2.88 16.48 19.58
C LEU A 37 3.11 15.36 18.55
N PRO A 38 2.09 14.53 18.25
CA PRO A 38 2.26 13.33 17.42
C PRO A 38 2.60 13.63 15.96
N THR A 39 2.36 14.84 15.48
CA THR A 39 2.49 15.22 14.07
C THR A 39 3.24 16.54 13.91
N GLN A 40 3.79 16.73 12.71
CA GLN A 40 4.42 18.00 12.27
C GLN A 40 5.63 18.45 13.10
N GLN A 41 6.24 17.54 13.89
CA GLN A 41 7.36 17.85 14.79
C GLN A 41 7.07 19.04 15.73
N ALA A 42 5.79 19.24 16.04
CA ALA A 42 5.34 20.33 16.89
C ALA A 42 5.46 19.95 18.37
N SER A 43 5.50 20.94 19.24
CA SER A 43 5.47 20.72 20.68
C SER A 43 4.71 21.84 21.38
N ILE A 44 4.31 21.59 22.62
CA ILE A 44 3.64 22.59 23.45
C ILE A 44 4.21 22.54 24.86
N ALA A 45 4.52 23.71 25.41
CA ALA A 45 4.92 23.87 26.81
C ALA A 45 3.93 24.79 27.53
N TRP A 46 3.65 24.51 28.80
CA TRP A 46 2.68 25.30 29.56
C TRP A 46 2.93 25.29 31.07
N THR A 47 2.33 26.26 31.73
CA THR A 47 2.22 26.39 33.19
C THR A 47 0.76 26.68 33.52
N PHE A 48 0.17 25.86 34.39
CA PHE A 48 -1.21 26.04 34.84
C PHE A 48 -1.26 26.58 36.26
N HIS A 49 -1.82 27.78 36.42
CA HIS A 49 -1.97 28.46 37.70
C HIS A 49 -3.33 28.12 38.31
N ARG A 50 -3.35 27.20 39.27
CA ARG A 50 -4.59 26.73 39.92
C ARG A 50 -5.41 27.85 40.59
N HIS A 51 -4.74 28.82 41.22
CA HIS A 51 -5.39 29.82 42.07
C HIS A 51 -6.32 30.77 41.30
N ASN A 52 -5.99 31.09 40.05
CA ASN A 52 -6.77 31.98 39.19
C ASN A 52 -7.33 31.30 37.92
N ALA A 53 -7.16 29.97 37.81
CA ALA A 53 -7.50 29.16 36.65
C ALA A 53 -6.88 29.67 35.34
N THR A 54 -5.67 30.24 35.40
CA THR A 54 -4.97 30.78 34.23
C THR A 54 -3.99 29.76 33.66
N LEU A 55 -4.00 29.60 32.34
CA LEU A 55 -3.08 28.76 31.59
C LEU A 55 -2.15 29.63 30.75
N ASP A 56 -0.88 29.61 31.09
CA ASP A 56 0.19 30.17 30.26
C ASP A 56 0.74 29.06 29.36
N LEU A 57 0.78 29.27 28.04
CA LEU A 57 1.32 28.27 27.12
C LEU A 57 2.12 28.90 25.98
N VAL A 58 2.97 28.06 25.40
CA VAL A 58 3.66 28.30 24.14
C VAL A 58 3.53 27.08 23.24
N PHE A 59 3.08 27.32 22.01
CA PHE A 59 3.10 26.33 20.94
C PHE A 59 4.32 26.54 20.04
N PHE A 60 5.04 25.46 19.73
CA PHE A 60 6.17 25.45 18.82
C PHE A 60 5.76 24.78 17.51
N GLY A 61 5.84 25.53 16.41
CA GLY A 61 5.57 25.02 15.07
C GLY A 61 6.62 25.48 14.06
N THR A 62 6.50 25.00 12.82
CA THR A 62 7.41 25.37 11.73
C THR A 62 6.64 25.71 10.46
N PHE A 63 7.07 26.75 9.75
CA PHE A 63 6.50 27.13 8.46
C PHE A 63 6.86 26.12 7.37
N ILE A 64 5.96 25.94 6.40
CA ILE A 64 6.24 25.15 5.19
C ILE A 64 6.65 26.01 3.99
N SER A 65 6.42 27.32 4.05
CA SER A 65 6.77 28.27 2.98
C SER A 65 7.05 29.66 3.57
N PRO A 66 7.79 30.54 2.84
CA PRO A 66 8.03 31.93 3.23
C PRO A 66 6.77 32.78 3.38
N SER A 67 5.68 32.44 2.70
CA SER A 67 4.39 33.15 2.78
C SER A 67 3.34 32.39 3.59
N GLY A 68 3.76 31.27 4.19
CA GLY A 68 2.87 30.32 4.85
C GLY A 68 2.33 30.81 6.18
N TRP A 69 1.49 29.97 6.78
CA TRP A 69 0.91 30.23 8.10
C TRP A 69 1.10 29.03 9.01
N VAL A 70 1.15 29.28 10.31
CA VAL A 70 1.17 28.25 11.36
C VAL A 70 0.07 28.60 12.36
N GLY A 71 -0.79 27.64 12.66
CA GLY A 71 -1.95 27.83 13.51
C GLY A 71 -1.98 26.83 14.66
N TRP A 72 -2.38 27.31 15.82
CA TRP A 72 -2.72 26.51 16.98
C TRP A 72 -4.02 27.01 17.61
N GLY A 73 -4.83 26.12 18.13
CA GLY A 73 -6.10 26.51 18.74
C GLY A 73 -6.67 25.48 19.69
N ILE A 74 -7.73 25.91 20.38
CA ILE A 74 -8.48 25.08 21.31
C ILE A 74 -9.90 24.93 20.83
N ASN A 75 -10.42 23.71 20.86
CA ASN A 75 -11.82 23.44 20.66
C ASN A 75 -12.48 23.12 22.03
N PRO A 76 -13.47 23.91 22.47
CA PRO A 76 -14.10 23.74 23.78
C PRO A 76 -15.07 22.54 23.85
N THR A 77 -15.48 21.99 22.70
CA THR A 77 -16.55 20.99 22.62
C THR A 77 -16.04 19.61 22.24
N SER A 78 -15.15 19.52 21.24
CA SER A 78 -14.74 18.24 20.64
C SER A 78 -13.31 18.30 20.09
N PRO A 79 -12.59 17.17 20.00
CA PRO A 79 -11.28 17.11 19.34
C PRO A 79 -11.43 17.05 17.82
N GLU A 80 -11.78 18.19 17.22
CA GLU A 80 -11.88 18.37 15.77
C GLU A 80 -11.57 19.81 15.34
N MET A 81 -11.24 20.02 14.07
CA MET A 81 -10.95 21.35 13.51
C MET A 81 -12.16 22.29 13.58
N THR A 82 -13.35 21.80 13.26
CA THR A 82 -14.58 22.61 13.29
C THR A 82 -14.97 22.92 14.73
N GLY A 83 -15.18 24.19 15.05
CA GLY A 83 -15.34 24.67 16.42
C GLY A 83 -14.01 25.05 17.09
N THR A 84 -12.88 25.03 16.38
CA THR A 84 -11.61 25.50 16.97
C THR A 84 -11.56 27.02 17.02
N ARG A 85 -11.16 27.55 18.18
CA ARG A 85 -10.73 28.93 18.36
C ARG A 85 -9.23 28.97 18.17
N ALA A 86 -8.80 29.46 17.01
CA ALA A 86 -7.43 29.38 16.53
C ALA A 86 -6.71 30.72 16.60
N LEU A 87 -5.44 30.66 16.96
CA LEU A 87 -4.44 31.70 16.81
C LEU A 87 -3.55 31.31 15.64
N ILE A 88 -3.49 32.15 14.61
CA ILE A 88 -2.75 31.83 13.39
C ILE A 88 -1.70 32.92 13.15
N ALA A 89 -0.43 32.48 13.11
CA ALA A 89 0.73 33.31 12.85
C ALA A 89 1.13 33.22 11.38
N PHE A 90 1.43 34.36 10.76
CA PHE A 90 1.93 34.45 9.39
C PHE A 90 2.70 35.75 9.18
N PRO A 91 3.61 35.83 8.20
CA PRO A 91 4.22 37.11 7.83
C PRO A 91 3.20 38.00 7.16
N ASP A 92 3.12 39.23 7.63
CA ASP A 92 2.29 40.27 7.06
C ASP A 92 2.69 40.54 5.60
N PRO A 93 1.76 40.51 4.63
CA PRO A 93 2.09 40.68 3.23
C PRO A 93 2.70 42.04 2.87
N SER A 94 2.49 43.08 3.71
CA SER A 94 2.97 44.43 3.45
C SER A 94 4.28 44.76 4.14
N THR A 95 4.50 44.23 5.35
CA THR A 95 5.68 44.54 6.18
C THR A 95 6.64 43.37 6.35
N GLY A 96 6.22 42.14 6.05
CA GLY A 96 6.98 40.91 6.28
C GLY A 96 7.12 40.52 7.77
N GLN A 97 6.61 41.33 8.70
CA GLN A 97 6.66 41.03 10.13
C GLN A 97 5.65 39.94 10.51
N ILE A 98 5.96 39.13 11.52
CA ILE A 98 5.00 38.15 12.01
C ILE A 98 3.82 38.84 12.68
N VAL A 99 2.63 38.54 12.18
CA VAL A 99 1.36 38.92 12.80
C VAL A 99 0.67 37.68 13.35
N LEU A 100 -0.09 37.86 14.43
CA LEU A 100 -0.90 36.82 15.05
C LEU A 100 -2.36 37.28 15.06
N LEU A 101 -3.23 36.57 14.36
CA LEU A 101 -4.66 36.89 14.28
C LEU A 101 -5.52 35.73 14.81
N THR A 102 -6.75 36.07 15.18
CA THR A 102 -7.71 35.14 15.79
C THR A 102 -8.77 34.69 14.79
N TYR A 103 -9.02 33.39 14.73
CA TYR A 103 -9.99 32.80 13.79
C TYR A 103 -10.86 31.77 14.49
N LEU A 104 -12.17 31.85 14.26
CA LEU A 104 -13.11 30.81 14.68
C LEU A 104 -13.46 29.94 13.47
N LEU A 105 -13.00 28.70 13.50
CA LEU A 105 -13.16 27.72 12.42
C LEU A 105 -14.56 27.10 12.50
N ASP A 106 -15.43 27.41 11.57
CA ASP A 106 -16.80 26.88 11.52
C ASP A 106 -16.95 25.82 10.40
N PRO A 107 -18.11 25.13 10.27
CA PRO A 107 -18.28 24.13 9.22
C PRO A 107 -18.05 24.66 7.80
N THR A 108 -18.23 25.96 7.56
CA THR A 108 -18.03 26.58 6.24
C THR A 108 -16.55 26.71 5.88
N THR A 109 -15.67 26.74 6.89
CA THR A 109 -14.21 26.80 6.69
C THR A 109 -13.71 25.59 5.90
N LYS A 110 -14.20 24.38 6.20
CA LYS A 110 -13.84 23.15 5.48
C LYS A 110 -14.30 23.15 4.02
N LEU A 111 -15.39 23.85 3.72
CA LEU A 111 -15.98 23.90 2.39
C LEU A 111 -15.34 24.98 1.51
N GLN A 112 -14.46 25.82 2.06
CA GLN A 112 -13.82 26.96 1.38
C GLN A 112 -14.83 27.87 0.64
N LYS A 113 -16.08 27.93 1.12
CA LYS A 113 -17.16 28.69 0.45
C LYS A 113 -16.91 30.20 0.49
N ARG A 114 -16.19 30.68 1.50
CA ARG A 114 -15.86 32.10 1.73
C ARG A 114 -14.46 32.19 2.36
N PRO A 115 -13.75 33.33 2.19
CA PRO A 115 -12.51 33.59 2.89
C PRO A 115 -12.70 33.51 4.41
N LEU A 116 -11.70 32.95 5.10
CA LEU A 116 -11.69 32.86 6.56
C LEU A 116 -11.22 34.21 7.13
N LEU A 117 -12.15 34.95 7.73
CA LEU A 117 -11.87 36.28 8.27
C LEU A 117 -11.53 36.22 9.76
N SER A 118 -10.61 37.10 10.16
CA SER A 118 -10.26 37.29 11.57
C SER A 118 -11.46 37.86 12.33
N ARG A 119 -11.73 37.33 13.52
CA ARG A 119 -12.77 37.83 14.43
C ARG A 119 -12.41 37.56 15.89
N PRO A 120 -12.96 38.34 16.84
CA PRO A 120 -12.82 38.07 18.26
C PRO A 120 -13.30 36.67 18.62
N LEU A 121 -12.65 36.05 19.60
CA LEU A 121 -12.99 34.72 20.08
C LEU A 121 -13.86 34.81 21.32
N ASP A 122 -14.74 33.83 21.50
CA ASP A 122 -15.61 33.67 22.67
C ASP A 122 -14.91 32.97 23.85
N ILE A 123 -13.59 32.80 23.77
CA ILE A 123 -12.73 32.33 24.86
C ILE A 123 -11.95 33.49 25.46
N HIS A 124 -11.75 33.45 26.78
CA HIS A 124 -11.07 34.52 27.52
C HIS A 124 -9.55 34.44 27.32
N ILE A 125 -9.06 35.03 26.24
CA ILE A 125 -7.63 35.22 25.98
C ILE A 125 -7.17 36.50 26.69
N LEU A 126 -6.32 36.36 27.69
CA LEU A 126 -5.76 37.48 28.44
C LEU A 126 -4.62 38.16 27.67
N SER A 127 -3.80 37.36 26.99
CA SER A 127 -2.74 37.85 26.11
C SER A 127 -2.37 36.80 25.06
N SER A 128 -1.89 37.25 23.91
CA SER A 128 -1.36 36.38 22.86
C SER A 128 -0.31 37.11 22.04
N SER A 129 0.77 36.42 21.69
CA SER A 129 1.84 36.98 20.84
C SER A 129 2.52 35.86 20.05
N ALA A 130 3.20 36.22 18.96
CA ALA A 130 3.98 35.26 18.20
C ALA A 130 5.37 35.83 17.92
N THR A 131 6.38 34.97 17.98
CA THR A 131 7.78 35.34 17.69
C THR A 131 8.47 34.23 16.91
N LEU A 132 9.38 34.62 16.02
CA LEU A 132 10.26 33.66 15.34
C LEU A 132 11.38 33.20 16.27
N TYR A 133 11.75 31.93 16.13
CA TYR A 133 12.95 31.41 16.77
C TYR A 133 14.19 32.05 16.14
N GLY A 134 15.08 32.63 16.95
CA GLY A 134 16.21 33.44 16.49
C GLY A 134 16.01 34.96 16.63
N GLY A 135 14.86 35.42 17.12
CA GLY A 135 14.63 36.82 17.49
C GLY A 135 14.42 37.76 16.30
N LYS A 136 14.78 39.04 16.44
CA LYS A 136 14.46 40.12 15.48
C LYS A 136 15.12 39.97 14.10
N LEU A 137 16.16 39.14 13.99
CA LEU A 137 16.89 38.89 12.73
C LEU A 137 16.41 37.62 12.01
N ALA A 138 15.47 36.87 12.60
CA ALA A 138 14.94 35.67 11.98
C ALA A 138 14.01 36.03 10.80
N THR A 139 14.13 35.30 9.71
CA THR A 139 13.30 35.46 8.51
C THR A 139 12.39 34.26 8.32
N VAL A 140 11.23 34.48 7.71
CA VAL A 140 10.29 33.39 7.40
C VAL A 140 10.75 32.65 6.15
N HIS A 141 11.02 31.36 6.29
CA HIS A 141 11.34 30.45 5.20
C HIS A 141 10.77 29.06 5.48
N GLY A 142 10.85 28.15 4.52
CA GLY A 142 10.50 26.74 4.76
C GLY A 142 11.36 26.16 5.89
N GLY A 143 10.72 25.63 6.93
CA GLY A 143 11.38 25.11 8.14
C GLY A 143 11.65 26.14 9.23
N ALA A 144 11.38 27.44 9.01
CA ALA A 144 11.53 28.46 10.05
C ALA A 144 10.60 28.16 11.23
N ALA A 145 11.14 28.20 12.46
CA ALA A 145 10.40 27.89 13.67
C ALA A 145 9.69 29.12 14.25
N VAL A 146 8.47 28.92 14.73
CA VAL A 146 7.64 29.96 15.33
C VAL A 146 7.13 29.52 16.70
N GLN A 147 7.10 30.48 17.61
CA GLN A 147 6.56 30.34 18.96
C GLN A 147 5.29 31.17 19.06
N ILE A 148 4.17 30.54 19.37
CA ILE A 148 2.88 31.22 19.61
C ILE A 148 2.60 31.15 21.11
N PHE A 149 2.65 32.29 21.77
CA PHE A 149 2.33 32.44 23.19
C PHE A 149 0.87 32.78 23.37
N ALA A 150 0.23 32.15 24.36
CA ALA A 150 -1.12 32.50 24.76
C ALA A 150 -1.28 32.38 26.28
N THR A 151 -2.04 33.30 26.85
CA THR A 151 -2.49 33.26 28.24
C THR A 151 -4.00 33.20 28.23
N LEU A 152 -4.56 32.13 28.80
CA LEU A 152 -5.99 31.82 28.74
C LEU A 152 -6.56 31.71 30.14
N LYS A 153 -7.74 32.29 30.37
CA LYS A 153 -8.51 32.02 31.58
C LYS A 153 -9.44 30.84 31.32
N LEU A 154 -9.18 29.72 32.00
CA LEU A 154 -9.98 28.51 31.87
C LEU A 154 -11.21 28.58 32.77
N THR A 155 -12.27 27.87 32.39
CA THR A 155 -13.40 27.62 33.28
C THR A 155 -12.93 26.72 34.44
N PRO A 156 -13.24 27.06 35.71
CA PRO A 156 -12.95 26.19 36.84
C PRO A 156 -13.46 24.76 36.60
N ASN A 157 -12.67 23.76 36.98
CA ASN A 157 -12.93 22.31 36.80
C ASN A 157 -12.90 21.76 35.36
N LYS A 158 -12.61 22.57 34.33
CA LYS A 158 -12.34 22.08 32.96
C LYS A 158 -10.86 22.13 32.63
N THR A 159 -10.15 21.05 32.97
CA THR A 159 -8.69 20.93 32.78
C THR A 159 -8.29 20.13 31.53
N LYS A 160 -9.24 19.40 30.93
CA LYS A 160 -9.05 18.70 29.65
C LYS A 160 -9.33 19.65 28.50
N LEU A 161 -8.33 19.88 27.66
CA LEU A 161 -8.43 20.76 26.51
C LEU A 161 -8.19 19.98 25.22
N HIS A 162 -8.99 20.27 24.20
CA HIS A 162 -8.79 19.73 22.86
C HIS A 162 -7.95 20.71 22.06
N HIS A 163 -6.74 20.29 21.70
CA HIS A 163 -5.79 21.09 20.95
C HIS A 163 -5.80 20.68 19.48
N VAL A 164 -5.77 21.67 18.60
CA VAL A 164 -5.68 21.49 17.15
C VAL A 164 -4.56 22.38 16.64
N TRP A 165 -3.72 21.86 15.77
CA TRP A 165 -2.66 22.64 15.13
C TRP A 165 -2.57 22.30 13.66
N ASN A 166 -2.12 23.26 12.85
CA ASN A 166 -1.78 23.00 11.47
C ASN A 166 -0.89 24.10 10.87
N ARG A 167 -0.50 23.92 9.61
CA ARG A 167 0.30 24.88 8.85
C ARG A 167 -0.07 24.84 7.37
N GLY A 168 0.00 25.97 6.68
CA GLY A 168 -0.38 26.08 5.28
C GLY A 168 0.59 26.89 4.43
N LEU A 169 0.40 26.81 3.12
CA LEU A 169 1.38 27.27 2.13
C LEU A 169 1.39 28.78 1.96
N TYR A 170 0.24 29.44 2.05
CA TYR A 170 0.16 30.90 1.90
C TYR A 170 -1.09 31.50 2.56
N VAL A 171 -1.09 32.81 2.73
CA VAL A 171 -2.23 33.61 3.20
C VAL A 171 -2.67 34.54 2.07
N GLN A 172 -3.98 34.68 1.85
CA GLN A 172 -4.55 35.57 0.84
C GLN A 172 -5.43 36.63 1.53
N GLY A 173 -5.04 37.90 1.48
CA GLY A 173 -5.82 39.00 2.08
C GLY A 173 -6.13 38.76 3.56
N TYR A 174 -5.11 38.39 4.35
CA TYR A 174 -5.25 38.00 5.77
C TYR A 174 -6.17 36.79 6.03
N SER A 175 -6.58 36.05 5.01
CA SER A 175 -7.27 34.76 5.13
C SER A 175 -6.29 33.61 4.89
N PRO A 176 -6.01 32.77 5.90
CA PRO A 176 -5.22 31.56 5.73
C PRO A 176 -5.86 30.62 4.70
N THR A 177 -5.05 30.10 3.77
CA THR A 177 -5.53 29.08 2.81
C THR A 177 -5.58 27.70 3.44
N ILE A 178 -6.22 26.74 2.76
CA ILE A 178 -6.32 25.36 3.24
C ILE A 178 -4.91 24.78 3.48
N HIS A 179 -4.75 24.11 4.63
CA HIS A 179 -3.54 23.36 4.93
C HIS A 179 -3.46 22.09 4.08
N PRO A 180 -2.27 21.50 3.88
CA PRO A 180 -2.16 20.19 3.26
C PRO A 180 -3.05 19.16 3.96
N THR A 181 -3.71 18.29 3.19
CA THR A 181 -4.68 17.31 3.70
C THR A 181 -4.08 15.90 3.80
N THR A 182 -2.78 15.80 4.08
CA THR A 182 -2.15 14.50 4.26
C THR A 182 -2.61 13.86 5.58
N ALA A 183 -2.43 12.54 5.73
CA ALA A 183 -2.81 11.85 6.96
C ALA A 183 -2.12 12.43 8.21
N ASN A 184 -0.87 12.89 8.08
CA ASN A 184 -0.14 13.55 9.17
C ASN A 184 -0.74 14.91 9.55
N ASP A 185 -1.27 15.66 8.58
CA ASP A 185 -1.87 16.98 8.85
C ASP A 185 -3.30 16.88 9.37
N LEU A 186 -4.05 15.88 8.91
CA LEU A 186 -5.42 15.62 9.36
C LEU A 186 -5.49 14.99 10.75
N SER A 187 -4.37 14.40 11.23
CA SER A 187 -4.25 13.85 12.59
C SER A 187 -3.65 14.83 13.61
N SER A 188 -3.46 16.10 13.24
CA SER A 188 -2.94 17.17 14.10
C SER A 188 -3.96 17.68 15.14
N ILE A 189 -4.48 16.74 15.93
CA ILE A 189 -5.46 16.94 16.98
C ILE A 189 -5.04 16.09 18.18
N THR A 190 -5.05 16.68 19.38
CA THR A 190 -4.78 15.94 20.62
C THR A 190 -5.65 16.46 21.76
N THR A 191 -5.78 15.66 22.81
CA THR A 191 -6.46 16.08 24.04
C THR A 191 -5.56 15.71 25.19
N PHE A 192 -5.23 16.67 26.04
CA PHE A 192 -4.49 16.40 27.27
C PHE A 192 -5.06 17.21 28.42
N ASP A 193 -4.85 16.69 29.62
CA ASP A 193 -5.21 17.40 30.84
C ASP A 193 -4.05 18.32 31.23
N VAL A 194 -4.32 19.63 31.35
CA VAL A 194 -3.29 20.62 31.66
C VAL A 194 -2.74 20.50 33.08
N MET A 195 -3.47 19.87 34.01
CA MET A 195 -3.01 19.63 35.36
C MET A 195 -2.04 18.47 35.44
N SER A 196 -2.36 17.32 34.85
CA SER A 196 -1.50 16.13 34.92
C SER A 196 -0.42 16.15 33.84
N GLY A 197 -0.70 16.74 32.68
CA GLY A 197 0.12 16.63 31.47
C GLY A 197 0.02 15.27 30.80
N THR A 198 -0.93 14.43 31.23
CA THR A 198 -1.21 13.17 30.57
C THR A 198 -2.11 13.43 29.37
N THR A 199 -1.64 13.02 28.20
CA THR A 199 -2.49 12.91 27.02
C THR A 199 -3.64 11.97 27.36
N ALA A 200 -4.88 12.42 27.16
CA ALA A 200 -6.02 11.53 27.22
C ALA A 200 -5.82 10.51 26.11
N THR A 201 -5.49 9.27 26.47
CA THR A 201 -5.37 8.16 25.54
C THR A 201 -6.74 7.94 24.93
N ARG A 202 -6.98 8.55 23.77
CA ARG A 202 -8.06 8.13 22.90
C ARG A 202 -7.66 6.72 22.46
N HIS A 203 -8.22 5.70 23.10
CA HIS A 203 -8.20 4.33 22.58
C HIS A 203 -8.99 4.32 21.28
N SER A 204 -8.43 4.90 20.22
CA SER A 204 -8.97 4.77 18.88
C SER A 204 -8.46 3.43 18.35
N ASN A 205 -9.36 2.44 18.32
CA ASN A 205 -9.11 1.16 17.66
C ASN A 205 -8.85 1.31 16.14
N ILE A 206 -8.78 2.55 15.61
CA ILE A 206 -8.53 2.86 14.21
C ILE A 206 -7.19 2.26 13.74
N GLY A 207 -6.14 2.38 14.56
CA GLY A 207 -4.83 1.77 14.24
C GLY A 207 -4.95 0.26 14.11
N THR A 208 -5.55 -0.39 15.11
CA THR A 208 -5.80 -1.84 15.11
C THR A 208 -6.68 -2.27 13.94
N LEU A 209 -7.78 -1.56 13.66
CA LEU A 209 -8.68 -1.85 12.55
C LEU A 209 -7.97 -1.72 11.20
N ARG A 210 -7.09 -0.72 11.04
CA ARG A 210 -6.27 -0.54 9.83
C ARG A 210 -5.35 -1.74 9.62
N THR A 211 -4.68 -2.19 10.67
CA THR A 211 -3.83 -3.40 10.62
C THR A 211 -4.63 -4.65 10.31
N VAL A 212 -5.77 -4.87 10.98
CA VAL A 212 -6.65 -6.03 10.75
C VAL A 212 -7.20 -6.04 9.32
N HIS A 213 -7.66 -4.89 8.82
CA HIS A 213 -8.10 -4.73 7.43
C HIS A 213 -6.99 -5.13 6.44
N GLY A 214 -5.77 -4.61 6.64
CA GLY A 214 -4.63 -4.90 5.79
C GLY A 214 -4.27 -6.39 5.78
N ILE A 215 -4.13 -7.01 6.95
CA ILE A 215 -3.77 -8.43 7.09
C ILE A 215 -4.84 -9.32 6.47
N MET A 216 -6.12 -9.12 6.81
CA MET A 216 -7.20 -9.95 6.28
C MET A 216 -7.29 -9.87 4.76
N ASN A 217 -7.19 -8.67 4.18
CA ASN A 217 -7.29 -8.51 2.74
C ASN A 217 -6.04 -8.98 2.00
N ALA A 218 -4.84 -8.86 2.59
CA ALA A 218 -3.62 -9.43 2.02
C ALA A 218 -3.71 -10.96 1.95
N ILE A 219 -4.22 -11.61 3.01
CA ILE A 219 -4.44 -13.07 3.03
C ILE A 219 -5.52 -13.45 2.02
N ALA A 220 -6.70 -12.83 2.10
CA ALA A 220 -7.86 -13.17 1.28
C ALA A 220 -7.62 -12.89 -0.21
N TRP A 221 -7.46 -11.62 -0.58
CA TRP A 221 -7.39 -11.18 -1.98
C TRP A 221 -6.00 -11.37 -2.58
N GLY A 222 -4.95 -11.21 -1.77
CA GLY A 222 -3.57 -11.26 -2.24
C GLY A 222 -2.98 -12.66 -2.38
N ILE A 223 -3.43 -13.63 -1.56
CA ILE A 223 -2.83 -14.98 -1.52
C ILE A 223 -3.84 -16.09 -1.76
N MET A 224 -4.97 -16.12 -1.02
CA MET A 224 -5.92 -17.23 -1.12
C MET A 224 -6.62 -17.30 -2.47
N LEU A 225 -7.03 -16.18 -3.06
CA LEU A 225 -7.63 -16.16 -4.41
C LEU A 225 -6.69 -16.71 -5.50
N PRO A 226 -5.41 -16.27 -5.59
CA PRO A 226 -4.41 -16.90 -6.44
C PRO A 226 -4.26 -18.40 -6.20
N ILE A 227 -4.15 -18.84 -4.94
CA ILE A 227 -4.03 -20.26 -4.59
C ILE A 227 -5.25 -21.03 -5.10
N GLY A 228 -6.46 -20.51 -4.90
CA GLY A 228 -7.69 -21.12 -5.40
C GLY A 228 -7.67 -21.32 -6.93
N ALA A 229 -7.18 -20.33 -7.68
CA ALA A 229 -7.03 -20.43 -9.13
C ALA A 229 -5.99 -21.50 -9.55
N VAL A 230 -4.85 -21.55 -8.85
CA VAL A 230 -3.80 -22.56 -9.06
C VAL A 230 -4.31 -23.97 -8.79
N LEU A 231 -5.04 -24.17 -7.68
CA LEU A 231 -5.64 -25.46 -7.32
C LEU A 231 -6.61 -25.95 -8.41
N ALA A 232 -7.49 -25.09 -8.93
CA ALA A 232 -8.39 -25.46 -10.02
C ALA A 232 -7.66 -25.82 -11.31
N ARG A 233 -6.54 -25.14 -11.60
CA ARG A 233 -5.76 -25.41 -12.81
C ARG A 233 -5.10 -26.78 -12.76
N TYR A 234 -4.40 -27.11 -11.68
CA TYR A 234 -3.59 -28.33 -11.63
C TYR A 234 -4.34 -29.55 -11.12
N LEU A 235 -5.18 -29.43 -10.09
CA LEU A 235 -5.90 -30.58 -9.53
C LEU A 235 -6.95 -31.15 -10.50
N ARG A 236 -7.48 -30.33 -11.41
CA ARG A 236 -8.45 -30.76 -12.42
C ARG A 236 -7.91 -31.82 -13.38
N HIS A 237 -6.61 -31.88 -13.58
CA HIS A 237 -5.98 -32.86 -14.49
C HIS A 237 -5.72 -34.21 -13.82
N ILE A 238 -5.88 -34.32 -12.51
CA ILE A 238 -5.64 -35.54 -11.75
C ILE A 238 -6.93 -36.37 -11.77
N GLN A 239 -6.96 -37.39 -12.62
CA GLN A 239 -8.14 -38.24 -12.83
C GLN A 239 -8.62 -38.93 -11.54
N SER A 240 -7.70 -39.31 -10.64
CA SER A 240 -8.04 -39.94 -9.36
C SER A 240 -8.81 -39.03 -8.40
N LEU A 241 -8.76 -37.70 -8.58
CA LEU A 241 -9.47 -36.74 -7.73
C LEU A 241 -10.91 -36.50 -8.16
N GLY A 242 -11.35 -36.97 -9.35
CA GLY A 242 -12.73 -36.84 -9.80
C GLY A 242 -13.30 -35.41 -9.64
N PRO A 243 -14.43 -35.19 -8.95
CA PRO A 243 -15.01 -33.87 -8.71
C PRO A 243 -14.36 -33.09 -7.54
N THR A 244 -13.46 -33.69 -6.76
CA THR A 244 -12.90 -33.10 -5.54
C THR A 244 -12.18 -31.78 -5.80
N TRP A 245 -11.47 -31.64 -6.92
CA TRP A 245 -10.80 -30.37 -7.28
C TRP A 245 -11.78 -29.18 -7.33
N PHE A 246 -13.03 -29.42 -7.74
CA PHE A 246 -14.05 -28.39 -7.87
C PHE A 246 -14.50 -27.91 -6.49
N TYR A 247 -14.72 -28.83 -5.55
CA TYR A 247 -15.09 -28.49 -4.17
C TYR A 247 -13.95 -27.80 -3.42
N VAL A 248 -12.71 -28.25 -3.62
CA VAL A 248 -11.52 -27.60 -3.05
C VAL A 248 -11.39 -26.17 -3.59
N HIS A 249 -11.50 -25.98 -4.90
CA HIS A 249 -11.49 -24.65 -5.51
C HIS A 249 -12.62 -23.77 -4.96
N ALA A 250 -13.87 -24.26 -5.01
CA ALA A 250 -15.03 -23.50 -4.56
C ALA A 250 -14.92 -23.13 -3.08
N GLY A 251 -14.51 -24.07 -2.21
CA GLY A 251 -14.34 -23.84 -0.79
C GLY A 251 -13.29 -22.78 -0.47
N VAL A 252 -12.11 -22.87 -1.09
CA VAL A 252 -11.04 -21.87 -0.92
C VAL A 252 -11.49 -20.49 -1.40
N GLN A 253 -12.15 -20.40 -2.56
CA GLN A 253 -12.61 -19.13 -3.11
C GLN A 253 -13.73 -18.49 -2.28
N LEU A 254 -14.70 -19.29 -1.82
CA LEU A 254 -15.80 -18.79 -0.98
C LEU A 254 -15.28 -18.29 0.37
N PHE A 255 -14.35 -19.02 0.99
CA PHE A 255 -13.76 -18.60 2.26
C PHE A 255 -12.90 -17.34 2.09
N ALA A 256 -12.09 -17.26 1.03
CA ALA A 256 -11.33 -16.06 0.70
C ALA A 256 -12.25 -14.86 0.47
N PHE A 257 -13.33 -15.01 -0.30
CA PHE A 257 -14.30 -13.95 -0.53
C PHE A 257 -15.01 -13.51 0.76
N PHE A 258 -15.34 -14.45 1.65
CA PHE A 258 -15.93 -14.13 2.96
C PHE A 258 -14.97 -13.29 3.82
N LEU A 259 -13.73 -13.73 4.01
CA LEU A 259 -12.72 -12.96 4.74
C LEU A 259 -12.48 -11.59 4.09
N GLY A 260 -12.41 -11.56 2.76
CA GLY A 260 -12.29 -10.34 1.98
C GLY A 260 -13.47 -9.39 2.14
N THR A 261 -14.69 -9.90 2.34
CA THR A 261 -15.89 -9.10 2.59
C THR A 261 -15.85 -8.46 3.97
N VAL A 262 -15.47 -9.22 4.99
CA VAL A 262 -15.29 -8.67 6.35
C VAL A 262 -14.18 -7.61 6.35
N GLY A 263 -13.06 -7.87 5.66
CA GLY A 263 -11.98 -6.91 5.47
C GLY A 263 -12.48 -5.64 4.75
N PHE A 264 -13.24 -5.79 3.67
CA PHE A 264 -13.84 -4.68 2.94
C PHE A 264 -14.77 -3.82 3.82
N ALA A 265 -15.62 -4.44 4.63
CA ALA A 265 -16.51 -3.74 5.57
C ALA A 265 -15.72 -2.92 6.61
N ILE A 266 -14.62 -3.47 7.14
CA ILE A 266 -13.70 -2.72 8.01
C ILE A 266 -13.10 -1.51 7.26
N GLY A 267 -12.78 -1.66 5.97
CA GLY A 267 -12.28 -0.58 5.11
C GLY A 267 -13.28 0.56 4.96
N ILE A 268 -14.56 0.24 4.77
CA ILE A 268 -15.64 1.25 4.76
C ILE A 268 -15.72 1.97 6.10
N LYS A 269 -15.71 1.22 7.21
CA LYS A 269 -15.76 1.78 8.55
C LYS A 269 -14.56 2.70 8.85
N LEU A 270 -13.36 2.33 8.38
CA LEU A 270 -12.16 3.16 8.47
C LEU A 270 -12.31 4.50 7.72
N GLY A 271 -12.97 4.48 6.56
CA GLY A 271 -13.34 5.67 5.81
C GLY A 271 -14.26 6.61 6.60
N ASP A 272 -15.32 6.06 7.20
CA ASP A 272 -16.27 6.82 8.02
C ASP A 272 -15.62 7.44 9.27
N MET A 273 -14.66 6.74 9.86
CA MET A 273 -13.91 7.21 11.03
C MET A 273 -12.79 8.19 10.69
N SER A 274 -12.45 8.38 9.41
CA SER A 274 -11.34 9.22 8.95
C SER A 274 -11.80 10.29 7.94
N PRO A 275 -12.79 11.14 8.29
CA PRO A 275 -13.32 12.13 7.37
C PRO A 275 -12.22 13.10 6.91
N GLY A 276 -12.11 13.27 5.59
CA GLY A 276 -11.10 14.12 4.95
C GLY A 276 -9.85 13.37 4.47
N VAL A 277 -9.57 12.15 4.96
CA VAL A 277 -8.47 11.31 4.44
C VAL A 277 -9.01 10.50 3.26
N GLN A 278 -8.47 10.71 2.06
CA GLN A 278 -8.93 10.01 0.85
C GLN A 278 -7.79 9.23 0.19
N TYR A 279 -7.94 7.90 0.14
CA TYR A 279 -7.05 7.01 -0.60
C TYR A 279 -7.69 6.60 -1.92
N GLY A 280 -7.66 7.51 -2.90
CA GLY A 280 -8.48 7.43 -4.12
C GLY A 280 -8.25 6.16 -4.95
N LEU A 281 -6.99 5.79 -5.21
CA LEU A 281 -6.67 4.63 -6.05
C LEU A 281 -7.02 3.30 -5.36
N HIS A 282 -6.49 3.07 -4.15
CA HIS A 282 -6.80 1.90 -3.33
C HIS A 282 -8.31 1.70 -3.14
N ARG A 283 -9.07 2.77 -2.85
CA ARG A 283 -10.52 2.66 -2.70
C ARG A 283 -11.20 2.22 -4.01
N LYS A 284 -10.86 2.86 -5.14
CA LYS A 284 -11.44 2.53 -6.46
C LYS A 284 -11.13 1.08 -6.86
N LEU A 285 -9.88 0.65 -6.70
CA LEU A 285 -9.47 -0.73 -6.99
C LEU A 285 -10.15 -1.74 -6.06
N GLY A 286 -10.27 -1.41 -4.76
CA GLY A 286 -10.97 -2.23 -3.78
C GLY A 286 -12.44 -2.46 -4.12
N PHE A 287 -13.18 -1.40 -4.49
CA PHE A 287 -14.57 -1.53 -4.95
C PHE A 287 -14.65 -2.38 -6.23
N ALA A 288 -13.76 -2.15 -7.20
CA ALA A 288 -13.74 -2.94 -8.43
C ALA A 288 -13.49 -4.44 -8.15
N ALA A 289 -12.50 -4.76 -7.32
CA ALA A 289 -12.17 -6.12 -6.92
C ALA A 289 -13.35 -6.79 -6.17
N PHE A 290 -14.01 -6.07 -5.26
CA PHE A 290 -15.16 -6.57 -4.52
C PHE A 290 -16.33 -6.91 -5.44
N CYS A 291 -16.67 -6.02 -6.38
CA CYS A 291 -17.72 -6.27 -7.38
C CYS A 291 -17.40 -7.48 -8.27
N LEU A 292 -16.15 -7.62 -8.74
CA LEU A 292 -15.73 -8.77 -9.55
C LEU A 292 -15.73 -10.07 -8.75
N GLY A 293 -15.37 -10.03 -7.47
CA GLY A 293 -15.48 -11.16 -6.55
C GLY A 293 -16.94 -11.59 -6.35
N GLY A 294 -17.85 -10.63 -6.17
CA GLY A 294 -19.30 -10.88 -6.11
C GLY A 294 -19.81 -11.54 -7.39
N LEU A 295 -19.44 -11.01 -8.56
CA LEU A 295 -19.76 -11.61 -9.86
C LEU A 295 -19.23 -13.06 -9.96
N GLN A 296 -18.04 -13.34 -9.44
CA GLN A 296 -17.49 -14.70 -9.46
C GLN A 296 -18.17 -15.67 -8.51
N THR A 297 -18.64 -15.22 -7.35
CA THR A 297 -19.43 -16.09 -6.46
C THR A 297 -20.81 -16.39 -7.05
N LEU A 298 -21.44 -15.41 -7.72
CA LEU A 298 -22.68 -15.63 -8.48
C LEU A 298 -22.51 -16.63 -9.63
N ALA A 299 -21.29 -16.81 -10.16
CA ALA A 299 -21.01 -17.81 -11.18
C ALA A 299 -21.34 -19.24 -10.70
N LEU A 300 -21.28 -19.52 -9.40
CA LEU A 300 -21.67 -20.81 -8.82
C LEU A 300 -23.18 -21.03 -8.91
N LEU A 301 -23.98 -20.00 -8.60
CA LEU A 301 -25.45 -20.07 -8.62
C LEU A 301 -25.97 -20.25 -10.06
N PHE A 302 -25.42 -19.49 -11.00
CA PHE A 302 -25.85 -19.53 -12.41
C PHE A 302 -25.07 -20.53 -13.26
N ARG A 303 -24.50 -21.59 -12.66
CA ARG A 303 -23.69 -22.60 -13.35
C ARG A 303 -24.54 -23.47 -14.29
N PRO A 304 -24.44 -23.35 -15.63
CA PRO A 304 -25.27 -24.11 -16.55
C PRO A 304 -24.85 -25.59 -16.60
N LYS A 305 -25.80 -26.48 -16.92
CA LYS A 305 -25.52 -27.89 -17.24
C LYS A 305 -24.52 -27.97 -18.41
N THR A 306 -23.65 -28.98 -18.37
CA THR A 306 -22.56 -29.17 -19.35
C THR A 306 -23.03 -29.38 -20.79
N THR A 307 -24.28 -29.80 -20.97
CA THR A 307 -24.93 -30.07 -22.26
C THR A 307 -25.45 -28.81 -22.97
N THR A 308 -25.48 -27.66 -22.28
CA THR A 308 -26.05 -26.42 -22.83
C THR A 308 -25.01 -25.58 -23.57
N LYS A 309 -25.42 -24.88 -24.65
CA LYS A 309 -24.56 -23.91 -25.36
C LYS A 309 -24.05 -22.79 -24.45
N PHE A 310 -24.85 -22.40 -23.44
CA PHE A 310 -24.51 -21.40 -22.42
C PHE A 310 -23.28 -21.76 -21.58
N ARG A 311 -22.92 -23.05 -21.48
CA ARG A 311 -21.72 -23.50 -20.76
C ARG A 311 -20.43 -22.87 -21.31
N LYS A 312 -20.36 -22.59 -22.62
CA LYS A 312 -19.18 -21.97 -23.25
C LYS A 312 -19.01 -20.52 -22.80
N TYR A 313 -20.09 -19.73 -22.83
CA TYR A 313 -20.09 -18.34 -22.38
C TYR A 313 -19.78 -18.24 -20.89
N TRP A 314 -20.41 -19.09 -20.06
CA TRP A 314 -20.12 -19.16 -18.64
C TRP A 314 -18.64 -19.45 -18.35
N LYS A 315 -18.00 -20.38 -19.09
CA LYS A 315 -16.57 -20.67 -18.94
C LYS A 315 -15.69 -19.47 -19.32
N SER A 316 -16.07 -18.71 -20.35
CA SER A 316 -15.33 -17.52 -20.77
C SER A 316 -15.43 -16.42 -19.72
N TYR A 317 -16.66 -16.11 -19.31
CA TYR A 317 -16.98 -15.18 -18.23
C TYR A 317 -16.20 -15.53 -16.96
N HIS A 318 -16.32 -16.77 -16.49
CA HIS A 318 -15.72 -17.21 -15.23
C HIS A 318 -14.19 -17.11 -15.23
N HIS A 319 -13.53 -17.41 -16.36
CA HIS A 319 -12.08 -17.24 -16.44
C HIS A 319 -11.69 -15.76 -16.52
N PHE A 320 -12.31 -14.98 -17.40
CA PHE A 320 -11.92 -13.58 -17.61
C PHE A 320 -12.13 -12.74 -16.35
N VAL A 321 -13.32 -12.80 -15.76
CA VAL A 321 -13.65 -12.09 -14.51
C VAL A 321 -12.80 -12.61 -13.36
N GLY A 322 -12.55 -13.93 -13.30
CA GLY A 322 -11.69 -14.54 -12.29
C GLY A 322 -10.25 -14.02 -12.32
N TYR A 323 -9.61 -13.99 -13.50
CA TYR A 323 -8.25 -13.46 -13.63
C TYR A 323 -8.18 -11.96 -13.35
N ALA A 324 -9.14 -11.18 -13.84
CA ALA A 324 -9.22 -9.75 -13.54
C ALA A 324 -9.34 -9.49 -12.03
N CYS A 325 -10.19 -10.27 -11.34
CA CYS A 325 -10.37 -10.21 -9.89
C CYS A 325 -9.06 -10.52 -9.13
N VAL A 326 -8.34 -11.57 -9.53
CA VAL A 326 -7.05 -11.93 -8.91
C VAL A 326 -6.01 -10.82 -9.10
N VAL A 327 -5.87 -10.29 -10.32
CA VAL A 327 -4.91 -9.21 -10.60
C VAL A 327 -5.25 -7.96 -9.80
N LEU A 328 -6.51 -7.52 -9.82
CA LEU A 328 -6.95 -6.33 -9.08
C LEU A 328 -6.81 -6.52 -7.56
N GLY A 329 -7.09 -7.71 -7.04
CA GLY A 329 -6.88 -8.04 -5.63
C GLY A 329 -5.42 -7.87 -5.22
N VAL A 330 -4.50 -8.47 -5.97
CA VAL A 330 -3.04 -8.39 -5.71
C VAL A 330 -2.53 -6.95 -5.82
N VAL A 331 -2.91 -6.22 -6.88
CA VAL A 331 -2.52 -4.81 -7.06
C VAL A 331 -3.08 -3.94 -5.94
N ASN A 332 -4.32 -4.16 -5.53
CA ASN A 332 -4.94 -3.39 -4.46
C ASN A 332 -4.26 -3.61 -3.09
N VAL A 333 -3.69 -4.81 -2.86
CA VAL A 333 -2.87 -5.07 -1.66
C VAL A 333 -1.56 -4.28 -1.71
N PHE A 334 -0.90 -4.18 -2.86
CA PHE A 334 0.29 -3.33 -3.02
C PHE A 334 -0.03 -1.85 -2.74
N GLU A 335 -1.13 -1.34 -3.31
CA GLU A 335 -1.63 0.00 -3.00
C GLU A 335 -1.95 0.16 -1.51
N GLY A 336 -2.46 -0.89 -0.85
CA GLY A 336 -2.70 -0.91 0.59
C GLY A 336 -1.43 -0.68 1.42
N PHE A 337 -0.31 -1.32 1.05
CA PHE A 337 0.98 -1.10 1.71
C PHE A 337 1.48 0.35 1.55
N GLU A 338 1.33 0.95 0.37
CA GLU A 338 1.70 2.35 0.15
C GLU A 338 0.83 3.30 0.98
N VAL A 339 -0.49 3.06 0.98
CA VAL A 339 -1.46 3.80 1.79
C VAL A 339 -1.14 3.72 3.28
N MET A 340 -0.62 2.57 3.75
CA MET A 340 -0.19 2.36 5.14
C MET A 340 1.15 3.04 5.49
N GLY A 341 1.88 3.58 4.52
CA GLY A 341 3.26 4.05 4.72
C GLY A 341 4.26 2.91 4.90
N GLU A 342 3.85 1.68 4.56
CA GLU A 342 4.60 0.44 4.72
C GLU A 342 5.23 -0.03 3.40
N GLY A 343 5.38 0.87 2.42
CA GLY A 343 5.92 0.59 1.09
C GLY A 343 7.34 0.02 1.07
N ARG A 344 8.12 0.21 2.14
CA ARG A 344 9.48 -0.34 2.35
C ARG A 344 9.57 -1.30 3.56
N SER A 345 8.43 -1.79 4.03
CA SER A 345 8.36 -2.65 5.22
C SER A 345 8.81 -4.09 4.92
N ILE A 346 9.23 -4.78 5.99
CA ILE A 346 9.48 -6.23 5.97
C ILE A 346 8.19 -6.99 5.60
N ALA A 347 7.02 -6.52 6.06
CA ALA A 347 5.73 -7.14 5.73
C ALA A 347 5.47 -7.17 4.22
N LYS A 348 5.74 -6.07 3.50
CA LYS A 348 5.64 -6.03 2.04
C LYS A 348 6.65 -6.98 1.37
N LEU A 349 7.88 -7.06 1.88
CA LEU A 349 8.88 -8.01 1.39
C LEU A 349 8.44 -9.46 1.55
N VAL A 350 7.89 -9.82 2.71
CA VAL A 350 7.34 -11.17 2.98
C VAL A 350 6.19 -11.47 2.01
N TYR A 351 5.29 -10.51 1.78
CA TYR A 351 4.22 -10.66 0.80
C TYR A 351 4.76 -10.88 -0.62
N CYS A 352 5.75 -10.09 -1.06
CA CYS A 352 6.42 -10.28 -2.35
C CYS A 352 7.07 -11.66 -2.48
N LEU A 353 7.74 -12.13 -1.44
CA LEU A 353 8.38 -13.45 -1.41
C LEU A 353 7.33 -14.57 -1.52
N GLY A 354 6.22 -14.44 -0.81
CA GLY A 354 5.09 -15.36 -0.89
C GLY A 354 4.50 -15.44 -2.31
N LEU A 355 4.25 -14.28 -2.93
CA LEU A 355 3.75 -14.23 -4.30
C LEU A 355 4.75 -14.79 -5.32
N SER A 356 6.03 -14.46 -5.16
CA SER A 356 7.12 -14.97 -6.00
C SER A 356 7.23 -16.50 -5.89
N THR A 357 7.09 -17.03 -4.69
CA THR A 357 7.06 -18.48 -4.45
C THR A 357 5.88 -19.14 -5.15
N LEU A 358 4.67 -18.55 -5.06
CA LEU A 358 3.48 -19.06 -5.73
C LEU A 358 3.65 -19.07 -7.26
N ILE A 359 4.24 -18.01 -7.83
CA ILE A 359 4.56 -17.93 -9.26
C ILE A 359 5.60 -19.00 -9.64
N GLY A 360 6.66 -19.16 -8.83
CA GLY A 360 7.68 -20.19 -9.05
C GLY A 360 7.11 -21.61 -9.04
N VAL A 361 6.20 -21.90 -8.10
CA VAL A 361 5.46 -23.18 -8.06
C VAL A 361 4.61 -23.35 -9.32
N CYS A 362 3.93 -22.30 -9.79
CA CYS A 362 3.18 -22.38 -11.05
C CYS A 362 4.09 -22.72 -12.24
N ILE A 363 5.24 -22.07 -12.37
CA ILE A 363 6.19 -22.33 -13.45
C ILE A 363 6.69 -23.78 -13.38
N ALA A 364 7.05 -24.26 -12.19
CA ALA A 364 7.51 -25.63 -11.99
C ALA A 364 6.42 -26.66 -12.37
N LEU A 365 5.16 -26.42 -11.97
CA LEU A 365 4.04 -27.30 -12.31
C LEU A 365 3.70 -27.27 -13.80
N GLU A 366 3.83 -26.13 -14.48
CA GLU A 366 3.71 -26.06 -15.95
C GLU A 366 4.79 -26.87 -16.66
N VAL A 367 6.06 -26.68 -16.27
CA VAL A 367 7.19 -27.44 -16.84
C VAL A 367 6.98 -28.94 -16.64
N ASN A 368 6.61 -29.37 -15.43
CA ASN A 368 6.32 -30.77 -15.16
C ASN A 368 5.15 -31.30 -15.99
N SER A 369 4.07 -30.52 -16.12
CA SER A 369 2.91 -30.89 -16.95
C SER A 369 3.29 -31.07 -18.42
N TRP A 370 4.19 -30.23 -18.94
CA TRP A 370 4.71 -30.33 -20.31
C TRP A 370 5.61 -31.55 -20.51
N VAL A 371 6.50 -31.83 -19.55
CA VAL A 371 7.35 -33.04 -19.56
C VAL A 371 6.50 -34.31 -19.58
N VAL A 372 5.48 -34.39 -18.72
CA VAL A 372 4.55 -35.53 -18.68
C VAL A 372 3.78 -35.68 -20.00
N PHE A 373 3.34 -34.57 -20.59
CA PHE A 373 2.68 -34.58 -21.90
C PHE A 373 3.59 -35.13 -23.01
N CYS A 374 4.84 -34.64 -23.09
CA CYS A 374 5.83 -35.14 -24.05
C CYS A 374 6.13 -36.62 -23.85
N ARG A 375 6.27 -37.09 -22.60
CA ARG A 375 6.47 -38.50 -22.28
C ARG A 375 5.31 -39.37 -22.77
N LYS A 376 4.07 -38.99 -22.46
CA LYS A 376 2.87 -39.71 -22.94
C LYS A 376 2.78 -39.73 -24.45
N SER A 377 3.08 -38.62 -25.11
CA SER A 377 3.09 -38.55 -26.59
C SER A 377 4.12 -39.51 -27.19
N LYS A 378 5.30 -39.63 -26.57
CA LYS A 378 6.33 -40.60 -26.99
C LYS A 378 5.88 -42.04 -26.75
N GLU A 379 5.31 -42.34 -25.58
CA GLU A 379 4.75 -43.67 -25.26
C GLU A 379 3.64 -44.07 -26.25
N GLU A 380 2.75 -43.16 -26.61
CA GLU A 380 1.70 -43.40 -27.61
C GLU A 380 2.26 -43.63 -29.02
N LYS A 381 3.29 -42.88 -29.42
CA LYS A 381 3.97 -43.08 -30.70
C LYS A 381 4.62 -44.46 -30.78
N LEU A 382 5.37 -44.85 -29.73
CA LEU A 382 5.96 -46.19 -29.63
C LEU A 382 4.90 -47.30 -29.64
N ARG A 383 3.76 -47.09 -28.98
CA ARG A 383 2.66 -48.08 -29.00
C ARG A 383 2.03 -48.23 -30.38
N ARG A 384 1.87 -47.14 -31.14
CA ARG A 384 1.37 -47.18 -32.53
C ARG A 384 2.35 -47.87 -33.48
N GLU A 385 3.65 -47.58 -33.34
CA GLU A 385 4.70 -48.21 -34.14
C GLU A 385 4.84 -49.71 -33.80
N GLY A 386 4.80 -50.08 -32.52
CA GLY A 386 4.82 -51.48 -32.07
C GLY A 386 3.58 -52.28 -32.48
N SER A 387 2.38 -51.70 -32.43
CA SER A 387 1.17 -52.33 -32.99
C SER A 387 1.15 -52.37 -34.51
N GLY A 388 1.88 -51.49 -35.19
CA GLY A 388 2.06 -51.51 -36.65
C GLY A 388 2.97 -52.65 -37.11
N ILE A 389 3.99 -52.98 -36.31
CA ILE A 389 4.88 -54.13 -36.54
C ILE A 389 4.13 -55.45 -36.33
N LEU A 390 3.30 -55.55 -35.28
CA LEU A 390 2.44 -56.71 -35.02
C LEU A 390 1.31 -56.94 -36.05
N ARG A 391 0.92 -55.92 -36.84
CA ARG A 391 -0.05 -56.09 -37.94
C ARG A 391 0.60 -56.38 -39.30
N ARG A 392 1.93 -56.29 -39.42
CA ARG A 392 2.64 -56.42 -40.70
C ARG A 392 3.53 -57.66 -40.79
N GLY A 393 3.58 -58.49 -39.75
CA GLY A 393 4.31 -59.75 -39.79
C GLY A 393 3.64 -60.81 -38.94
N GLU A 394 2.75 -61.59 -39.56
CA GLU A 394 2.95 -63.03 -39.48
C GLU A 394 4.35 -63.30 -40.09
N ILE A 395 5.13 -64.15 -39.42
CA ILE A 395 6.53 -64.50 -39.73
C ILE A 395 7.56 -63.40 -39.36
N ILE A 396 8.14 -63.50 -38.17
CA ILE A 396 9.49 -64.05 -37.90
C ILE A 396 9.74 -63.88 -36.39
N ASP A 397 9.96 -65.00 -35.70
CA ASP A 397 10.47 -65.07 -34.33
C ASP A 397 11.71 -64.20 -34.14
N LYS A 398 11.67 -63.26 -33.20
CA LYS A 398 12.77 -63.01 -32.23
C LYS A 398 12.22 -62.37 -30.96
N VAL A 399 12.28 -63.17 -29.90
CA VAL A 399 12.25 -62.76 -28.50
C VAL A 399 13.22 -61.62 -28.28
N VAL A 400 12.75 -60.51 -27.70
CA VAL A 400 13.61 -59.49 -27.09
C VAL A 400 13.20 -59.37 -25.64
N ASP A 401 14.18 -59.64 -24.79
CA ASP A 401 14.10 -59.75 -23.35
C ASP A 401 13.49 -58.51 -22.67
N VAL A 402 12.69 -58.83 -21.65
CA VAL A 402 12.23 -57.91 -20.62
C VAL A 402 13.43 -57.47 -19.80
N VAL A 403 13.82 -56.19 -19.91
CA VAL A 403 14.73 -55.56 -18.94
C VAL A 403 13.88 -54.92 -17.84
N PRO A 404 14.09 -55.29 -16.55
CA PRO A 404 13.25 -54.81 -15.46
C PRO A 404 13.60 -53.38 -15.03
N LEU A 405 12.59 -52.73 -14.43
CA LEU A 405 12.62 -51.40 -13.79
C LEU A 405 13.83 -51.18 -12.86
N PRO A 406 14.46 -49.99 -12.85
CA PRO A 406 15.25 -49.56 -11.71
C PRO A 406 14.33 -48.99 -10.62
N GLN A 407 14.45 -49.56 -9.43
CA GLN A 407 13.87 -49.08 -8.19
C GLN A 407 14.39 -47.70 -7.80
N PHE A 408 13.51 -46.89 -7.22
CA PHE A 408 13.84 -45.61 -6.59
C PHE A 408 14.80 -45.85 -5.42
N HIS A 409 15.92 -45.11 -5.39
CA HIS A 409 16.65 -44.84 -4.17
C HIS A 409 16.93 -43.35 -4.02
N SER A 410 16.78 -42.90 -2.78
CA SER A 410 16.83 -41.52 -2.31
C SER A 410 18.22 -40.89 -2.43
N ASN A 411 18.23 -39.56 -2.44
CA ASN A 411 19.35 -38.63 -2.21
C ASN A 411 20.12 -38.20 -3.48
N THR A 412 19.82 -37.00 -3.98
CA THR A 412 20.71 -35.82 -3.99
C THR A 412 20.09 -34.73 -4.88
N LEU A 413 19.85 -33.56 -4.31
CA LEU A 413 19.41 -32.36 -5.03
C LEU A 413 20.64 -31.71 -5.69
N GLN A 414 20.69 -31.62 -7.02
CA GLN A 414 21.64 -30.76 -7.73
C GLN A 414 20.84 -29.76 -8.55
N VAL A 415 20.76 -28.53 -8.03
CA VAL A 415 20.13 -27.39 -8.70
C VAL A 415 21.18 -26.75 -9.60
N LYS A 416 21.03 -26.91 -10.92
CA LYS A 416 21.70 -26.05 -11.90
C LYS A 416 20.69 -25.06 -12.46
N PHE A 417 20.86 -23.79 -12.11
CA PHE A 417 20.13 -22.68 -12.72
C PHE A 417 20.63 -22.46 -14.15
N PHE A 418 19.71 -22.53 -15.12
CA PHE A 418 19.88 -21.89 -16.42
C PHE A 418 18.57 -21.15 -16.76
N THR A 419 18.64 -19.82 -16.75
CA THR A 419 17.59 -18.94 -17.29
C THR A 419 17.60 -19.01 -18.81
N PHE A 420 16.48 -19.40 -19.42
CA PHE A 420 16.22 -19.26 -20.85
C PHE A 420 14.85 -18.60 -21.06
N GLY A 421 14.83 -17.46 -21.75
CA GLY A 421 13.60 -16.80 -22.20
C GLY A 421 13.03 -17.47 -23.46
N TYR A 422 11.70 -17.56 -23.55
CA TYR A 422 10.99 -18.10 -24.72
C TYR A 422 9.92 -17.12 -25.21
N SER A 423 9.80 -17.01 -26.54
CA SER A 423 8.65 -16.41 -27.22
C SER A 423 7.81 -17.52 -27.86
N ILE A 424 6.50 -17.50 -27.66
CA ILE A 424 5.57 -18.57 -28.05
C ILE A 424 4.75 -18.14 -29.27
N HIS A 425 4.97 -18.79 -30.42
CA HIS A 425 3.98 -18.87 -31.49
C HIS A 425 3.21 -20.20 -31.38
N ARG A 426 1.88 -20.11 -31.23
CA ARG A 426 0.95 -21.25 -31.22
C ARG A 426 0.72 -21.74 -32.64
N GLY A 427 1.22 -22.94 -32.96
CA GLY A 427 0.85 -23.64 -34.18
C GLY A 427 1.82 -24.75 -34.60
N SER A 428 1.92 -25.86 -33.84
CA SER A 428 2.30 -27.18 -34.38
C SER A 428 2.20 -28.26 -33.28
N PRO A 429 1.58 -29.44 -33.54
CA PRO A 429 1.42 -30.52 -32.56
C PRO A 429 2.48 -31.62 -32.72
N SER A 430 3.77 -31.26 -32.85
CA SER A 430 4.87 -32.25 -32.93
C SER A 430 5.90 -32.02 -31.82
N CYS A 431 6.31 -33.13 -31.16
CA CYS A 431 7.33 -33.17 -30.13
C CYS A 431 8.77 -33.04 -30.69
N GLU A 432 8.93 -33.02 -32.02
CA GLU A 432 10.20 -32.70 -32.66
C GLU A 432 10.23 -31.23 -33.08
N ARG A 433 10.96 -30.42 -32.31
CA ARG A 433 11.57 -29.21 -32.86
C ARG A 433 13.08 -29.40 -32.81
N LYS A 434 13.68 -29.52 -34.00
CA LYS A 434 15.14 -29.45 -34.19
C LYS A 434 15.64 -28.16 -33.54
N LEU A 435 16.65 -28.31 -32.68
CA LEU A 435 17.45 -27.22 -32.15
C LEU A 435 18.34 -26.73 -33.30
N THR A 436 17.91 -25.74 -34.07
CA THR A 436 18.79 -25.11 -35.05
C THR A 436 19.62 -24.06 -34.33
N ILE A 437 20.84 -24.43 -33.93
CA ILE A 437 21.87 -23.49 -33.49
C ILE A 437 22.26 -22.66 -34.72
N LYS A 438 21.77 -21.41 -34.83
CA LYS A 438 22.43 -20.44 -35.69
C LYS A 438 23.72 -20.03 -35.00
N ARG A 439 24.84 -20.53 -35.49
CA ARG A 439 26.16 -19.99 -35.19
C ARG A 439 26.22 -18.60 -35.83
N THR A 440 26.05 -17.55 -35.03
CA THR A 440 26.34 -16.19 -35.48
C THR A 440 27.86 -16.05 -35.47
N GLU A 441 28.50 -16.29 -36.61
CA GLU A 441 29.87 -15.84 -36.81
C GLU A 441 29.83 -14.31 -36.91
N ALA A 442 30.44 -13.65 -35.92
CA ALA A 442 30.70 -12.23 -35.96
C ALA A 442 31.71 -11.97 -37.08
N SER A 443 31.25 -11.40 -38.19
CA SER A 443 32.11 -10.87 -39.23
C SER A 443 32.79 -9.59 -38.71
N VAL A 444 34.09 -9.72 -38.46
CA VAL A 444 35.01 -8.60 -38.25
C VAL A 444 35.09 -7.80 -39.56
N PRO A 445 34.91 -6.47 -39.57
CA PRO A 445 35.09 -5.69 -40.78
C PRO A 445 36.59 -5.55 -41.10
N HIS A 446 37.00 -6.18 -42.21
CA HIS A 446 38.33 -6.03 -42.79
C HIS A 446 38.49 -4.62 -43.39
N ARG A 447 39.46 -3.88 -42.85
CA ARG A 447 40.00 -2.63 -43.37
C ARG A 447 40.76 -2.91 -44.68
N PRO A 448 40.48 -2.24 -45.82
CA PRO A 448 41.36 -2.29 -46.99
C PRO A 448 42.54 -1.34 -46.81
N LYS A 449 43.72 -1.83 -47.21
CA LYS A 449 44.99 -1.09 -47.27
C LYS A 449 44.94 0.01 -48.34
N GLN A 450 45.57 1.14 -48.03
CA GLN A 450 46.00 2.16 -48.98
C GLN A 450 46.87 1.54 -50.09
N SER A 451 46.52 1.82 -51.34
CA SER A 451 47.49 1.91 -52.44
C SER A 451 47.51 3.35 -52.93
N SER A 452 48.70 3.93 -52.86
CA SER A 452 49.12 5.23 -53.38
C SER A 452 48.89 5.37 -54.88
N GLN A 453 48.27 6.47 -55.31
CA GLN A 453 48.60 7.18 -56.54
C GLN A 453 48.20 8.66 -56.41
N THR A 454 49.21 9.48 -56.11
CA THR A 454 49.46 10.85 -56.62
C THR A 454 49.20 10.89 -58.15
N ALA A 455 48.82 11.97 -58.83
CA ALA A 455 48.74 13.41 -58.56
C ALA A 455 47.97 14.10 -59.72
N LEU A 456 47.84 15.44 -59.59
CA LEU A 456 47.63 16.48 -60.63
C LEU A 456 46.16 16.75 -61.02
N SER A 457 45.50 17.81 -60.51
CA SER A 457 45.70 19.28 -60.66
C SER A 457 44.99 19.87 -61.87
N SER A 458 44.14 20.88 -61.64
CA SER A 458 43.74 22.00 -62.53
C SER A 458 42.28 22.39 -62.22
N LEU A 459 42.05 23.45 -61.42
CA LEU A 459 41.61 24.81 -61.84
C LEU A 459 40.10 24.84 -62.22
N ALA A 460 39.26 25.78 -61.78
CA ALA A 460 39.43 27.05 -61.09
C ALA A 460 38.14 27.38 -60.32
#